data_AF-A0A1G6LF36-F1
#
_entry.id   AF-A0A1G6LF36-F1
#
_cell.length_a   1.000
_cell.length_b   1.000
_cell.length_c   1.000
_cell.angle_alpha   90.00
_cell.angle_beta   90.00
_cell.angle_gamma   90.00
#
_symmetry.space_group_name_H-M   'P 1'
#
loop_
_entity.id
_entity.type
_entity.pdbx_description
1 polymer ?
#
loop_
_entity_poly.entity_id
_entity_poly.type
_entity_poly.pdbx_seq_one_letter_code
_entity_poly.pdbx_strand_id
1 'polypeptide(L)'
;MLRLDEIENYQEFIAGHDPFQEDEGEFVYHQAPGEEEIKQWEQVKAVIPNLSQDQQLFIRLCIKYSFDYGQMAWHIGGISDYQVARKVKRTLECLKAVITDSQKLDQIEKTSRFRFEGDVSEEQSKILQMRYELQYSFTEIAEALNLNQGYIQQAFAAASLKIRKIKIR
;
A
#
# COMPACT_ATOMS: atom_id res chain seq x y z
N MET A 1 -55.38 21.49 13.18
CA MET A 1 -54.50 22.67 13.26
C MET A 1 -53.78 22.56 14.61
N LEU A 2 -52.56 22.02 14.63
CA LEU A 2 -51.79 21.87 15.87
C LEU A 2 -51.41 23.28 16.37
N ARG A 3 -51.85 23.63 17.58
CA ARG A 3 -51.52 24.91 18.21
C ARG A 3 -50.18 24.75 18.92
N LEU A 4 -49.17 25.46 18.41
CA LEU A 4 -47.79 25.48 18.93
C LEU A 4 -47.66 26.17 20.29
N ASP A 5 -48.74 26.78 20.79
CA ASP A 5 -48.77 27.48 22.09
C ASP A 5 -48.77 26.54 23.32
N GLU A 6 -48.99 25.23 23.14
CA GLU A 6 -48.97 24.26 24.26
C GLU A 6 -47.57 23.66 24.52
N ILE A 7 -46.57 23.98 23.70
CA ILE A 7 -45.20 23.51 23.89
C ILE A 7 -44.43 24.60 24.65
N GLU A 8 -44.30 24.42 25.96
CA GLU A 8 -43.35 25.20 26.76
C GLU A 8 -41.95 25.10 26.13
N ASN A 9 -41.27 26.24 25.98
CA ASN A 9 -39.96 26.40 25.31
C ASN A 9 -39.91 26.26 23.78
N TYR A 10 -41.01 26.41 23.03
CA TYR A 10 -40.92 26.43 21.55
C TYR A 10 -40.00 27.55 20.99
N GLN A 11 -39.88 28.68 21.71
CA GLN A 11 -38.95 29.76 21.38
C GLN A 11 -37.47 29.31 21.37
N GLU A 12 -37.11 28.34 22.22
CA GLU A 12 -35.77 27.76 22.29
C GLU A 12 -35.44 26.93 21.03
N PHE A 13 -36.47 26.40 20.36
CA PHE A 13 -36.35 25.60 19.15
C PHE A 13 -36.21 26.46 17.88
N ILE A 14 -36.73 27.69 17.88
CA ILE A 14 -36.63 28.63 16.74
C ILE A 14 -35.37 29.49 16.80
N ALA A 15 -34.80 29.73 17.99
CA ALA A 15 -33.72 30.67 18.21
C ALA A 15 -32.32 30.22 17.70
N GLY A 16 -32.21 29.07 17.03
CA GLY A 16 -30.91 28.44 16.72
C GLY A 16 -30.46 28.48 15.25
N HIS A 17 -31.22 29.05 14.31
CA HIS A 17 -30.82 29.03 12.90
C HIS A 17 -30.45 30.43 12.40
N ASP A 18 -29.21 30.84 12.64
CA ASP A 18 -28.60 31.95 11.90
C ASP A 18 -28.25 31.45 10.49
N PRO A 19 -28.86 31.97 9.41
CA PRO A 19 -28.52 31.58 8.04
C PRO A 19 -27.11 32.03 7.60
N PHE A 20 -26.37 32.73 8.46
CA PHE A 20 -24.97 33.12 8.24
C PHE A 20 -23.95 32.31 9.06
N GLN A 21 -24.38 31.32 9.85
CA GLN A 21 -23.45 30.35 10.42
C GLN A 21 -22.97 29.42 9.30
N GLU A 22 -21.70 29.58 8.93
CA GLU A 22 -20.93 28.55 8.22
C GLU A 22 -21.22 27.22 8.90
N ASP A 23 -21.71 26.26 8.12
CA ASP A 23 -22.00 24.87 8.47
C ASP A 23 -20.92 24.36 9.45
N GLU A 24 -21.19 24.46 10.76
CA GLU A 24 -20.32 23.89 11.78
C GLU A 24 -20.45 22.40 11.60
N GLY A 25 -19.49 21.88 10.84
CA GLY A 25 -19.47 20.53 10.33
C GLY A 25 -19.99 19.56 11.37
N GLU A 26 -20.99 18.80 10.94
CA GLU A 26 -21.44 17.55 11.55
C GLU A 26 -20.31 16.98 12.43
N PHE A 27 -20.49 17.01 13.76
CA PHE A 27 -19.55 16.45 14.72
C PHE A 27 -19.50 14.94 14.47
N VAL A 28 -18.74 14.53 13.46
CA VAL A 28 -18.39 13.15 13.22
C VAL A 28 -17.52 12.77 14.40
N TYR A 29 -18.02 11.89 15.26
CA TYR A 29 -17.21 11.23 16.26
C TYR A 29 -16.12 10.44 15.52
N HIS A 30 -14.98 11.07 15.29
CA HIS A 30 -13.80 10.39 14.77
C HIS A 30 -13.36 9.40 15.84
N GLN A 31 -13.74 8.14 15.68
CA GLN A 31 -13.16 7.06 16.46
C GLN A 31 -11.65 7.15 16.28
N ALA A 32 -10.93 7.27 17.40
CA ALA A 32 -9.48 7.32 17.37
C ALA A 32 -8.97 6.08 16.61
N PRO A 33 -8.08 6.24 15.62
CA PRO A 33 -7.61 5.12 14.84
C PRO A 33 -6.95 4.09 15.76
N GLY A 34 -7.27 2.82 15.57
CA GLY A 34 -6.65 1.72 16.27
C GLY A 34 -5.15 1.61 15.94
N GLU A 35 -4.40 0.89 16.76
CA GLU A 35 -2.95 0.72 16.57
C GLU A 35 -2.59 0.14 15.19
N GLU A 36 -3.43 -0.71 14.62
CA GLU A 36 -3.23 -1.29 13.29
C GLU A 36 -3.37 -0.25 12.17
N GLU A 37 -4.35 0.65 12.27
CA GLU A 37 -4.60 1.72 11.28
C GLU A 37 -3.45 2.74 11.31
N ILE A 38 -2.94 3.05 12.50
CA ILE A 38 -1.75 3.90 12.68
C ILE A 38 -0.54 3.28 11.98
N LYS A 39 -0.28 1.98 12.20
CA LYS A 39 0.84 1.27 11.54
C LYS A 39 0.69 1.23 10.02
N GLN A 40 -0.51 0.96 9.52
CA GLN A 40 -0.78 0.99 8.07
C GLN A 40 -0.54 2.39 7.49
N TRP A 41 -0.95 3.43 8.22
CA TRP A 41 -0.73 4.81 7.81
C TRP A 41 0.77 5.19 7.79
N GLU A 42 1.55 4.73 8.75
CA GLU A 42 3.01 4.92 8.76
C GLU A 42 3.68 4.27 7.54
N GLN A 43 3.28 3.05 7.18
CA GLN A 43 3.77 2.38 5.97
C GLN A 43 3.44 3.18 4.71
N VAL A 44 2.22 3.71 4.61
CA VAL A 44 1.83 4.56 3.49
C VAL A 44 2.68 5.83 3.45
N LYS A 45 2.87 6.53 4.58
CA LYS A 45 3.70 7.75 4.66
C LYS A 45 5.13 7.51 4.20
N ALA A 46 5.72 6.37 4.54
CA ALA A 46 7.09 6.03 4.15
C ALA A 46 7.24 5.86 2.63
N VAL A 47 6.17 5.47 1.93
CA VAL A 47 6.17 5.22 0.49
C VAL A 47 5.85 6.46 -0.34
N ILE A 48 5.05 7.41 0.18
CA ILE A 48 4.71 8.67 -0.50
C ILE A 48 5.93 9.39 -1.12
N PRO A 49 7.09 9.57 -0.44
CA PRO A 49 8.23 10.27 -1.03
C PRO A 49 8.85 9.55 -2.24
N ASN A 50 8.61 8.24 -2.41
CA ASN A 50 9.11 7.46 -3.53
C ASN A 50 8.22 7.56 -4.79
N LEU A 51 7.04 8.20 -4.68
CA LEU A 51 6.14 8.44 -5.80
C LEU A 51 6.54 9.69 -6.59
N SER A 52 6.04 9.82 -7.82
CA SER A 52 6.27 11.02 -8.63
C SER A 52 5.63 12.27 -8.02
N GLN A 53 6.12 13.46 -8.38
CA GLN A 53 5.57 14.73 -7.86
C GLN A 53 4.07 14.87 -8.10
N ASP A 54 3.60 14.45 -9.28
CA ASP A 54 2.18 14.42 -9.62
C ASP A 54 1.40 13.48 -8.69
N GLN A 55 1.88 12.26 -8.47
CA GLN A 55 1.23 11.29 -7.58
C GLN A 55 1.17 11.81 -6.14
N GLN A 56 2.25 12.41 -5.64
CA GLN A 56 2.27 13.04 -4.33
C GLN A 56 1.25 14.18 -4.22
N LEU A 57 1.12 15.00 -5.26
CA LEU A 57 0.13 16.07 -5.32
C LEU A 57 -1.29 15.49 -5.23
N PHE A 58 -1.62 14.47 -6.02
CA PHE A 58 -2.94 13.83 -5.97
C PHE A 58 -3.25 13.24 -4.59
N ILE A 59 -2.28 12.59 -3.93
CA ILE A 59 -2.47 12.07 -2.57
C ILE A 59 -2.75 13.20 -1.58
N ARG A 60 -1.98 14.29 -1.62
CA ARG A 60 -2.21 15.46 -0.76
C ARG A 60 -3.59 16.06 -0.96
N LEU A 61 -4.03 16.16 -2.21
CA LEU A 61 -5.35 16.69 -2.55
C LEU A 61 -6.46 15.73 -2.08
N CYS A 62 -6.30 14.42 -2.22
CA CYS A 62 -7.24 13.45 -1.67
C CYS A 62 -7.41 13.60 -0.15
N ILE A 63 -6.32 13.81 0.59
CA ILE A 63 -6.37 14.02 2.05
C ILE A 63 -7.02 15.36 2.38
N LYS A 64 -6.67 16.44 1.66
CA LYS A 64 -7.18 17.79 1.91
C LYS A 64 -8.67 17.93 1.62
N TYR A 65 -9.15 17.30 0.56
CA TYR A 65 -10.52 17.41 0.08
C TYR A 65 -11.35 16.16 0.35
N SER A 66 -10.87 15.24 1.20
CA SER A 66 -11.58 14.00 1.55
C SER A 66 -12.10 13.21 0.34
N PHE A 67 -11.26 13.11 -0.71
CA PHE A 67 -11.59 12.47 -1.99
C PHE A 67 -12.73 13.11 -2.81
N ASP A 68 -13.08 14.38 -2.54
CA ASP A 68 -13.98 15.16 -3.40
C ASP A 68 -13.29 15.52 -4.72
N TYR A 69 -13.52 14.69 -5.75
CA TYR A 69 -12.91 14.87 -7.06
C TYR A 69 -13.39 16.13 -7.79
N GLY A 70 -14.57 16.66 -7.44
CA GLY A 70 -15.08 17.91 -7.99
C GLY A 70 -14.27 19.10 -7.48
N GLN A 71 -14.07 19.18 -6.16
CA GLN A 71 -13.22 20.21 -5.56
C GLN A 71 -11.77 20.09 -5.98
N MET A 72 -11.25 18.86 -6.11
CA MET A 72 -9.91 18.63 -6.63
C MET A 72 -9.76 19.10 -8.08
N ALA A 73 -10.74 18.82 -8.96
CA ALA A 73 -10.73 19.26 -10.34
C ALA A 73 -10.79 20.79 -10.45
N TRP A 74 -11.61 21.43 -9.62
CA TRP A 74 -11.69 22.89 -9.53
C TRP A 74 -10.38 23.51 -9.03
N HIS A 75 -9.75 22.90 -8.01
CA HIS A 75 -8.48 23.38 -7.44
C HIS A 75 -7.30 23.24 -8.41
N ILE A 76 -7.20 22.11 -9.13
CA ILE A 76 -6.14 21.89 -10.13
C ILE A 76 -6.39 22.76 -11.37
N GLY A 77 -7.64 22.87 -11.79
CA GLY A 77 -8.04 23.54 -13.03
C GLY A 77 -7.65 22.74 -14.29
N GLY A 78 -8.42 22.90 -15.37
CA GLY A 78 -8.06 22.36 -16.68
C GLY A 78 -8.22 20.85 -16.87
N ILE A 79 -8.73 20.12 -15.87
CA ILE A 79 -9.09 18.70 -15.97
C ILE A 79 -10.45 18.45 -15.32
N SER A 80 -11.20 17.46 -15.82
CA SER A 80 -12.50 17.11 -15.24
C SER A 80 -12.35 16.26 -13.97
N ASP A 81 -13.40 16.23 -13.15
CA ASP A 81 -13.58 15.32 -12.01
C ASP A 81 -13.33 13.85 -12.39
N TYR A 82 -13.79 13.42 -13.57
CA TYR A 82 -13.53 12.08 -14.10
C TYR A 82 -12.02 11.84 -14.34
N GLN A 83 -11.32 12.82 -14.91
CA GLN A 83 -9.88 12.71 -15.16
C GLN A 83 -9.10 12.68 -13.84
N VAL A 84 -9.54 13.47 -12.84
CA VAL A 84 -9.00 13.42 -11.48
C VAL A 84 -9.20 12.02 -10.89
N ALA A 85 -10.42 11.48 -10.91
CA ALA A 85 -10.72 10.15 -10.38
C ALA A 85 -9.83 9.07 -11.03
N ARG A 86 -9.61 9.16 -12.36
CA ARG A 86 -8.73 8.23 -13.07
C ARG A 86 -7.26 8.36 -12.65
N LYS A 87 -6.77 9.58 -12.43
CA LYS A 87 -5.40 9.83 -11.95
C LYS A 87 -5.21 9.37 -10.51
N VAL A 88 -6.19 9.63 -9.64
CA VAL A 88 -6.20 9.13 -8.26
C VAL A 88 -6.19 7.61 -8.24
N LYS A 89 -7.05 6.95 -9.02
CA LYS A 89 -7.08 5.48 -9.12
C LYS A 89 -5.71 4.89 -9.47
N ARG A 90 -5.07 5.41 -10.53
CA ARG A 90 -3.72 4.97 -10.93
C ARG A 90 -2.67 5.21 -9.84
N THR A 91 -2.79 6.33 -9.14
CA THR A 91 -1.89 6.68 -8.03
C THR A 91 -2.03 5.68 -6.88
N LEU A 92 -3.26 5.32 -6.52
CA LEU A 92 -3.55 4.32 -5.48
C LEU A 92 -3.13 2.91 -5.89
N GLU A 93 -3.33 2.53 -7.16
CA GLU A 93 -2.84 1.26 -7.71
C GLU A 93 -1.31 1.16 -7.61
N CYS A 94 -0.61 2.24 -7.96
CA CYS A 94 0.84 2.31 -7.85
C CYS A 94 1.30 2.23 -6.38
N LEU A 95 0.67 3.00 -5.48
CA LEU A 95 0.95 2.96 -4.05
C LEU A 95 0.77 1.56 -3.47
N LYS A 96 -0.32 0.88 -3.83
CA LYS A 96 -0.60 -0.51 -3.42
C LYS A 96 0.49 -1.47 -3.91
N ALA A 97 0.90 -1.35 -5.17
CA ALA A 97 1.95 -2.20 -5.74
C ALA A 97 3.27 -2.03 -4.97
N VAL A 98 3.69 -0.79 -4.72
CA VAL A 98 4.95 -0.51 -4.01
C VAL A 98 4.93 -1.05 -2.58
N ILE A 99 3.82 -0.87 -1.86
CA ILE A 99 3.68 -1.43 -0.49
C ILE A 99 3.72 -2.96 -0.53
N THR A 100 3.02 -3.58 -1.48
CA THR A 100 2.97 -5.05 -1.61
C THR A 100 4.35 -5.61 -1.95
N ASP A 101 5.10 -4.97 -2.84
CA ASP A 101 6.43 -5.43 -3.22
C ASP A 101 7.46 -5.19 -2.12
N SER A 102 7.35 -4.09 -1.37
CA SER A 102 8.14 -3.88 -0.14
C SER A 102 7.86 -4.95 0.91
N GLN A 103 6.59 -5.35 1.09
CA GLN A 103 6.22 -6.45 2.00
C GLN A 103 6.72 -7.82 1.53
N LYS A 104 6.83 -8.07 0.22
CA LYS A 104 7.47 -9.29 -0.30
C LYS A 104 8.96 -9.30 0.00
N LEU A 105 9.65 -8.17 -0.18
CA LEU A 105 11.08 -8.03 0.12
C LEU A 105 11.36 -8.21 1.63
N ASP A 106 10.53 -7.65 2.49
CA ASP A 106 10.66 -7.80 3.96
C ASP A 106 10.35 -9.23 4.43
N GLN A 107 9.42 -9.93 3.77
CA GLN A 107 9.16 -11.36 4.01
C GLN A 107 10.30 -12.27 3.52
N ILE A 108 10.96 -11.89 2.43
CA ILE A 108 12.16 -12.57 1.94
C ILE A 108 13.30 -12.45 2.97
N GLU A 109 13.55 -11.25 3.52
CA GLU A 109 14.58 -11.06 4.55
C GLU A 109 14.27 -11.87 5.83
N LYS A 110 13.00 -12.00 6.21
CA LYS A 110 12.59 -12.75 7.41
C LYS A 110 12.59 -14.28 7.24
N THR A 111 12.63 -14.79 6.01
CA THR A 111 12.55 -16.23 5.72
C THR A 111 13.89 -16.91 5.45
N SER A 112 15.02 -16.20 5.54
CA SER A 112 16.39 -16.72 5.32
C SER A 112 16.90 -17.68 6.44
N ARG A 113 16.04 -18.54 7.00
CA ARG A 113 16.38 -19.51 8.06
C ARG A 113 16.57 -20.94 7.54
N PHE A 114 16.84 -21.12 6.24
CA PHE A 114 17.19 -22.43 5.70
C PHE A 114 18.67 -22.42 5.29
N ARG A 115 19.48 -23.30 5.90
CA ARG A 115 20.73 -23.74 5.27
C ARG A 115 20.47 -25.05 4.59
N PHE A 116 20.93 -25.15 3.36
CA PHE A 116 21.02 -26.41 2.66
C PHE A 116 22.36 -27.05 3.04
N GLU A 117 22.35 -28.10 3.87
CA GLU A 117 23.56 -28.88 4.16
C GLU A 117 23.68 -30.03 3.14
N GLY A 118 24.79 -30.03 2.41
CA GLY A 118 25.18 -31.02 1.40
C GLY A 118 26.47 -30.57 0.69
N ASP A 119 27.14 -31.50 -0.01
CA ASP A 119 28.31 -31.21 -0.85
C ASP A 119 27.87 -30.53 -2.16
N VAL A 120 27.46 -29.27 -2.02
CA VAL A 120 27.01 -28.39 -3.09
C VAL A 120 27.90 -27.15 -3.14
N SER A 121 28.31 -26.78 -4.35
CA SER A 121 29.12 -25.58 -4.60
C SER A 121 28.40 -24.32 -4.09
N GLU A 122 29.16 -23.28 -3.76
CA GLU A 122 28.65 -21.97 -3.37
C GLU A 122 27.66 -21.41 -4.42
N GLU A 123 27.94 -21.64 -5.70
CA GLU A 123 27.06 -21.27 -6.83
C GLU A 123 25.73 -22.05 -6.80
N GLN A 124 25.79 -23.35 -6.52
CA GLN A 124 24.62 -24.22 -6.42
C GLN A 124 23.73 -23.81 -5.24
N SER A 125 24.33 -23.54 -4.09
CA SER A 125 23.63 -23.03 -2.91
C SER A 125 22.94 -21.70 -3.20
N LYS A 126 23.61 -20.78 -3.90
CA LYS A 126 23.02 -19.49 -4.28
C LYS A 126 21.85 -19.64 -5.23
N ILE A 127 21.95 -20.51 -6.24
CA ILE A 127 20.84 -20.81 -7.16
C ILE A 127 19.63 -21.38 -6.39
N LEU A 128 19.85 -22.29 -5.44
CA LEU A 128 18.79 -22.88 -4.63
C LEU A 128 18.15 -21.86 -3.69
N GLN A 129 18.95 -21.00 -3.09
CA GLN A 129 18.47 -19.90 -2.27
C GLN A 129 17.58 -18.98 -3.09
N MET A 130 18.04 -18.55 -4.27
CA MET A 130 17.25 -17.67 -5.15
C MET A 130 15.97 -18.36 -5.65
N ARG A 131 15.99 -19.68 -5.85
CA ARG A 131 14.82 -20.44 -6.30
C ARG A 131 13.80 -20.71 -5.19
N TYR A 132 14.26 -21.03 -3.96
CA TYR A 132 13.38 -21.42 -2.86
C TYR A 132 13.03 -20.27 -1.91
N GLU A 133 13.95 -19.34 -1.67
CA GLU A 133 13.73 -18.18 -0.79
C GLU A 133 13.20 -16.98 -1.57
N LEU A 134 13.85 -16.61 -2.68
CA LEU A 134 13.44 -15.44 -3.48
C LEU A 134 12.32 -15.75 -4.48
N GLN A 135 11.99 -17.04 -4.68
CA GLN A 135 11.00 -17.53 -5.65
C GLN A 135 11.25 -17.05 -7.09
N TYR A 136 12.50 -16.77 -7.45
CA TYR A 136 12.84 -16.30 -8.80
C TYR A 136 12.68 -17.41 -9.84
N SER A 137 12.27 -17.01 -11.04
CA SER A 137 12.30 -17.84 -12.25
C SER A 137 13.74 -18.14 -12.66
N PHE A 138 13.95 -19.23 -13.40
CA PHE A 138 15.30 -19.56 -13.89
C PHE A 138 15.89 -18.46 -14.78
N THR A 139 15.05 -17.68 -15.45
CA THR A 139 15.46 -16.52 -16.26
C THR A 139 15.93 -15.38 -15.36
N GLU A 140 15.18 -15.04 -14.31
CA GLU A 140 15.58 -13.99 -13.35
C GLU A 140 16.87 -14.34 -12.61
N ILE A 141 17.06 -15.63 -12.27
CA ILE A 141 18.32 -16.12 -11.68
C ILE A 141 19.48 -16.00 -12.68
N ALA A 142 19.22 -16.28 -13.97
CA ALA A 142 20.22 -16.17 -15.04
C ALA A 142 20.70 -14.74 -15.23
N GLU A 143 19.77 -13.79 -15.22
CA GLU A 143 20.09 -12.37 -15.32
C GLU A 143 20.85 -11.88 -14.07
N ALA A 144 20.41 -12.27 -12.87
CA ALA A 144 21.02 -11.83 -11.63
C ALA A 144 22.43 -12.41 -11.38
N LEU A 145 22.72 -13.62 -11.87
CA LEU A 145 24.05 -14.24 -11.77
C LEU A 145 24.90 -14.06 -13.04
N ASN A 146 24.35 -13.45 -14.10
CA ASN A 146 24.97 -13.34 -15.42
C ASN A 146 25.45 -14.71 -15.97
N LEU A 147 24.62 -15.75 -15.77
CA LEU A 147 24.88 -17.12 -16.17
C LEU A 147 23.83 -17.59 -17.18
N ASN A 148 24.16 -18.64 -17.94
CA ASN A 148 23.18 -19.24 -18.85
C ASN A 148 22.06 -19.94 -18.07
N GLN A 149 20.80 -19.69 -18.45
CA GLN A 149 19.62 -20.35 -17.89
C GLN A 149 19.72 -21.88 -17.93
N GLY A 150 20.26 -22.45 -19.01
CA GLY A 150 20.44 -23.92 -19.13
C GLY A 150 21.42 -24.48 -18.09
N TYR A 151 22.49 -23.74 -17.79
CA TYR A 151 23.45 -24.09 -16.75
C TYR A 151 22.80 -24.02 -15.36
N ILE A 152 21.99 -22.99 -15.09
CA ILE A 152 21.26 -22.84 -13.83
C ILE A 152 20.27 -23.98 -13.60
N GLN A 153 19.54 -24.41 -14.63
CA GLN A 153 18.63 -25.56 -14.52
C GLN A 153 19.39 -26.85 -14.19
N GLN A 154 20.54 -27.09 -14.83
CA GLN A 154 21.37 -28.26 -14.57
C GLN A 154 21.98 -28.23 -13.16
N ALA A 155 22.51 -27.07 -12.74
CA ALA A 155 23.06 -26.85 -11.41
C ALA A 155 21.98 -27.01 -10.32
N PHE A 156 20.78 -26.47 -10.54
CA PHE A 156 19.64 -26.63 -9.64
C PHE A 156 19.22 -28.10 -9.52
N ALA A 157 19.10 -28.83 -10.64
CA ALA A 157 18.75 -30.25 -10.63
C ALA A 157 19.80 -31.08 -9.87
N ALA A 158 21.09 -30.90 -10.18
CA ALA A 158 22.18 -31.60 -9.52
C ALA A 158 22.26 -31.29 -8.01
N ALA A 159 22.00 -30.05 -7.63
CA ALA A 159 22.02 -29.62 -6.24
C ALA A 159 20.79 -30.11 -5.47
N SER A 160 19.60 -30.06 -6.07
CA SER A 160 18.34 -30.54 -5.47
C SER A 160 18.38 -32.05 -5.12
N LEU A 161 19.12 -32.85 -5.89
CA LEU A 161 19.37 -34.27 -5.62
C LEU A 161 20.27 -34.52 -4.40
N LYS A 162 21.15 -33.57 -4.05
CA LYS A 162 22.18 -33.73 -3.01
C LYS A 162 21.78 -33.17 -1.64
N ILE A 163 20.64 -32.50 -1.55
CA ILE A 163 20.29 -31.69 -0.38
C ILE A 163 19.18 -32.32 0.43
N ARG A 164 19.35 -32.32 1.76
CA ARG A 164 18.27 -32.56 2.72
C ARG A 164 17.84 -31.22 3.30
N LYS A 165 16.53 -30.92 3.27
CA LYS A 165 15.97 -29.71 3.87
C LYS A 165 16.00 -29.84 5.40
N ILE A 166 16.88 -29.10 6.06
CA ILE A 166 16.91 -29.03 7.53
C ILE A 166 16.37 -27.66 7.94
N LYS A 167 15.35 -27.66 8.80
CA LYS A 167 14.80 -26.44 9.39
C LYS A 167 15.72 -26.01 10.53
N ILE A 168 16.36 -24.85 10.40
CA ILE A 168 17.13 -24.27 11.52
C ILE A 168 16.11 -23.71 12.52
N ARG A 169 16.25 -24.12 13.79
CA ARG A 169 15.39 -23.71 14.91
C ARG A 169 15.80 -22.35 15.44
#